data_AF-K1T2K0-F1
#
_entry.id   AF-K1T2K0-F1
#
_cell.length_a   1.000
_cell.length_b   1.000
_cell.length_c   1.000
_cell.angle_alpha   90.00
_cell.angle_beta   90.00
_cell.angle_gamma   90.00
#
_symmetry.space_group_name_H-M   'P 1'
#
loop_
_entity.id
_entity.type
_entity.pdbx_description
1 polymer ?
#
loop_
_entity_poly.entity_id
_entity_poly.type
_entity_poly.pdbx_seq_one_letter_code
_entity_poly.pdbx_strand_id
1 'polypeptide(L)'
;YLLEGERYYFINQQTYLVTPGTLVFIDKEQIHRTGMASAGPHHDRIVLGIMEEPFSTFLASFGGLQLQSFFTEQGSILTLPEEMRPYIQSLLQDIASELIHKKPGYLLAAMTKLAEFFIAVLRLQPEGPVVSSPARHSNPNIKRSMKWRTIL
;
A
#
# COMPACT_ATOMS: atom_id res chain seq x y z
N TYR A 1 0.32 -4.14 -0.63
CA TYR A 1 -0.54 -5.13 0.06
C TYR A 1 0.15 -6.48 0.06
N LEU A 2 0.28 -7.15 1.21
CA LEU A 2 0.86 -8.50 1.30
C LEU A 2 -0.26 -9.55 1.29
N LEU A 3 -0.21 -10.47 0.32
CA LEU A 3 -1.18 -11.55 0.13
C LEU A 3 -0.78 -12.82 0.88
N GLU A 4 0.51 -13.17 0.83
CA GLU A 4 1.04 -14.40 1.41
C GLU A 4 2.49 -14.20 1.89
N GLY A 5 2.87 -14.94 2.92
CA GLY A 5 4.21 -14.96 3.51
C GLY A 5 4.46 -13.80 4.47
N GLU A 6 5.73 -13.59 4.81
CA GLU A 6 6.15 -12.57 5.78
C GLU A 6 7.36 -11.80 5.28
N ARG A 7 7.41 -10.49 5.57
CA ARG A 7 8.48 -9.62 5.07
C ARG A 7 8.87 -8.57 6.09
N TYR A 8 10.17 -8.27 6.17
CA TYR A 8 10.64 -7.11 6.91
C TYR A 8 10.66 -5.89 5.99
N TYR A 9 10.01 -4.81 6.42
CA TYR A 9 10.08 -3.51 5.77
C TYR A 9 10.87 -2.56 6.67
N PHE A 10 11.96 -2.02 6.14
CA PHE A 10 12.71 -0.95 6.79
C PHE A 10 12.25 0.38 6.21
N ILE A 11 11.58 1.18 7.03
CA ILE A 11 10.93 2.44 6.65
C ILE A 11 11.25 3.46 7.76
N ASN A 12 11.75 4.65 7.40
CA ASN A 12 12.09 5.72 8.35
C ASN A 12 12.95 5.26 9.55
N GLN A 13 14.00 4.47 9.27
CA GLN A 13 14.91 3.91 10.28
C GLN A 13 14.29 2.89 11.24
N GLN A 14 13.08 2.43 10.97
CA GLN A 14 12.38 1.40 11.75
C GLN A 14 12.14 0.16 10.90
N THR A 15 12.23 -1.01 11.54
CA THR A 15 11.93 -2.30 10.91
C THR A 15 10.55 -2.78 11.34
N TYR A 16 9.75 -3.17 10.36
CA TYR A 16 8.40 -3.66 10.55
C TYR A 16 8.27 -5.07 10.00
N LEU A 17 7.68 -5.99 10.78
CA LEU A 17 7.25 -7.28 10.29
C LEU A 17 5.88 -7.12 9.63
N VAL A 18 5.78 -7.47 8.35
CA VAL A 18 4.57 -7.38 7.55
C VAL A 18 4.06 -8.79 7.28
N THR A 19 2.80 -9.03 7.62
CA THR A 19 2.07 -10.30 7.47
C THR A 19 0.89 -10.16 6.49
N PRO A 20 0.27 -11.26 6.02
CA PRO A 20 -0.84 -11.20 5.07
C PRO A 20 -1.98 -10.30 5.54
N GLY A 21 -2.59 -9.55 4.64
CA GLY A 21 -3.62 -8.56 4.97
C GLY A 21 -3.08 -7.17 5.34
N THR A 22 -1.77 -6.96 5.25
CA THR A 22 -1.14 -5.67 5.59
C THR A 22 -0.96 -4.78 4.36
N LEU A 23 -1.41 -3.54 4.46
CA LEU A 23 -1.10 -2.44 3.57
C LEU A 23 0.16 -1.72 4.05
N VAL A 24 1.03 -1.37 3.09
CA VAL A 24 2.25 -0.59 3.34
C VAL A 24 2.20 0.60 2.41
N PHE A 25 2.14 1.80 2.98
CA PHE A 25 2.15 3.07 2.28
C PHE A 25 3.57 3.63 2.29
N ILE A 26 4.07 4.01 1.11
CA ILE A 26 5.43 4.50 0.93
C ILE A 26 5.33 5.80 0.14
N ASP A 27 5.78 6.89 0.75
CA ASP A 27 5.83 8.19 0.09
C ASP A 27 6.97 8.25 -0.95
N LYS A 28 6.84 9.12 -1.96
CA LYS A 28 7.78 9.28 -3.09
C LYS A 28 9.21 9.59 -2.64
N GLU A 29 9.37 10.27 -1.51
CA GLU A 29 10.66 10.65 -0.92
C GLU A 29 11.14 9.69 0.17
N GLN A 30 10.36 8.64 0.47
CA GLN A 30 10.63 7.76 1.60
C GLN A 30 11.63 6.65 1.24
N ILE A 31 12.80 6.70 1.88
CA ILE A 31 13.79 5.63 1.77
C ILE A 31 13.23 4.37 2.44
N HIS A 32 13.04 3.33 1.64
CA HIS A 32 12.53 2.04 2.09
C HIS A 32 13.43 0.88 1.62
N ARG A 33 13.50 -0.20 2.40
CA ARG A 33 14.13 -1.46 2.01
C ARG A 33 13.26 -2.64 2.43
N THR A 34 13.27 -3.70 1.63
CA THR A 34 12.57 -4.94 1.98
C THR A 34 13.58 -6.06 2.25
N GLY A 35 13.47 -6.73 3.40
CA GLY A 35 14.21 -7.93 3.77
C GLY A 35 13.30 -9.16 3.84
N MET A 36 13.90 -10.35 3.78
CA MET A 36 13.18 -11.62 4.01
C MET A 36 12.98 -11.82 5.51
N ALA A 37 11.75 -12.19 5.93
CA ALA A 37 11.48 -12.51 7.33
C ALA A 37 11.64 -14.01 7.66
N SER A 38 11.51 -14.88 6.66
CA SER A 38 11.68 -16.33 6.75
C SER A 38 12.64 -16.84 5.67
N ALA A 39 13.23 -18.02 5.88
CA ALA A 39 14.08 -18.72 4.92
C ALA A 39 13.30 -19.24 3.67
N GLY A 40 11.97 -19.12 3.66
CA GLY A 40 11.12 -19.49 2.54
C GLY A 40 11.11 -18.44 1.41
N PRO A 41 11.23 -18.85 0.14
CA PRO A 41 11.37 -17.92 -1.00
C PRO A 41 10.03 -17.30 -1.48
N HIS A 42 8.89 -17.73 -0.94
CA HIS A 42 7.58 -17.35 -1.45
C HIS A 42 6.90 -16.29 -0.60
N HIS A 43 6.62 -15.17 -1.24
CA HIS A 43 5.75 -14.12 -0.75
C HIS A 43 4.96 -13.63 -1.96
N ASP A 44 3.70 -13.27 -1.76
CA ASP A 44 2.89 -12.67 -2.82
C ASP A 44 2.39 -11.30 -2.37
N ARG A 45 2.44 -10.33 -3.28
CA ARG A 45 2.09 -8.94 -2.97
C ARG A 45 1.54 -8.20 -4.19
N ILE A 46 0.61 -7.30 -3.92
CA ILE A 46 0.17 -6.30 -4.88
C ILE A 46 0.90 -4.98 -4.57
N VAL A 47 1.55 -4.43 -5.60
CA VAL A 47 2.21 -3.12 -5.57
C VAL A 47 1.51 -2.21 -6.56
N LEU A 48 1.02 -1.08 -6.07
CA LEU A 48 0.42 -0.03 -6.89
C LEU A 48 1.30 1.21 -6.79
N GLY A 49 1.93 1.60 -7.89
CA GLY A 49 2.55 2.91 -8.01
C GLY A 49 1.47 3.94 -8.36
N ILE A 50 1.43 5.06 -7.63
CA ILE A 50 0.46 6.13 -7.85
C ILE A 50 1.24 7.41 -8.07
N MET A 51 1.16 7.99 -9.26
CA MET A 51 1.59 9.35 -9.52
C MET A 51 0.60 10.33 -8.89
N GLU A 52 1.15 11.44 -8.41
CA GLU A 52 0.38 12.54 -7.83
C GLU A 52 -0.65 13.04 -8.85
N GLU A 53 -0.20 13.50 -10.01
CA GLU A 53 -1.08 13.79 -11.15
C GLU A 53 -1.22 12.54 -12.06
N PRO A 54 -2.42 12.25 -12.58
CA PRO A 54 -3.64 13.07 -12.58
C PRO A 54 -4.56 12.85 -11.36
N PHE A 55 -4.17 12.01 -10.41
CA PHE A 55 -5.08 11.52 -9.37
C PHE A 55 -5.43 12.56 -8.31
N SER A 56 -4.50 13.45 -7.95
CA SER A 56 -4.75 14.63 -7.10
C SER A 56 -5.82 15.54 -7.70
N THR A 57 -5.70 15.88 -8.99
CA THR A 57 -6.70 16.69 -9.70
C THR A 57 -8.06 15.99 -9.73
N PHE A 58 -8.06 14.67 -9.95
CA PHE A 58 -9.29 13.88 -9.91
C PHE A 58 -9.99 13.96 -8.55
N LEU A 59 -9.28 13.77 -7.43
CA LEU A 59 -9.87 13.89 -6.08
C LEU A 59 -10.32 15.32 -5.75
N ALA A 60 -9.51 16.32 -6.10
CA ALA A 60 -9.82 17.73 -5.86
C ALA A 60 -11.11 18.17 -6.56
N SER A 61 -11.43 17.59 -7.72
CA SER A 61 -12.63 17.87 -8.50
C SER A 61 -13.94 17.51 -7.76
N PHE A 62 -13.89 16.65 -6.75
CA PHE A 62 -15.04 16.24 -5.93
C PHE A 62 -15.03 16.83 -4.52
N GLY A 63 -14.17 17.82 -4.25
CA GLY A 63 -14.14 18.57 -3.00
C GLY A 63 -13.67 17.77 -1.77
N GLY A 64 -13.01 16.63 -1.95
CA GLY A 64 -12.73 15.72 -0.84
C GLY A 64 -11.47 14.89 -1.03
N LEU A 65 -10.66 14.90 0.03
CA LEU A 65 -9.45 14.11 0.30
C LEU A 65 -8.13 14.63 -0.28
N GLN A 66 -7.23 15.03 0.63
CA GLN A 66 -5.82 15.28 0.31
C GLN A 66 -5.04 13.98 0.46
N LEU A 67 -4.54 13.42 -0.64
CA LEU A 67 -3.69 12.23 -0.64
C LEU A 67 -2.49 12.35 0.31
N GLN A 68 -1.91 13.53 0.43
CA GLN A 68 -0.69 13.76 1.21
C GLN A 68 -0.91 13.51 2.72
N SER A 69 -2.13 13.68 3.24
CA SER A 69 -2.39 13.38 4.64
C SER A 69 -2.20 11.90 4.91
N PHE A 70 -2.62 11.01 3.98
CA PHE A 70 -2.56 9.54 4.09
C PHE A 70 -1.16 8.96 4.30
N PHE A 71 -0.14 9.61 3.76
CA PHE A 71 1.23 9.09 3.77
C PHE A 71 2.06 9.65 4.93
N THR A 72 1.59 10.73 5.57
CA THR A 72 2.37 11.48 6.57
C THR A 72 1.83 11.32 7.99
N GLU A 73 0.51 11.17 8.20
CA GLU A 73 -0.10 11.22 9.53
C GLU A 73 -0.60 9.86 10.07
N GLN A 74 -0.93 8.89 9.21
CA GLN A 74 -1.63 7.64 9.60
C GLN A 74 -0.70 6.42 9.71
N GLY A 75 0.61 6.63 9.57
CA GLY A 75 1.63 5.58 9.64
C GLY A 75 1.82 4.82 8.34
N SER A 76 3.05 4.38 8.08
CA SER A 76 3.41 3.69 6.84
C SER A 76 2.81 2.28 6.68
N ILE A 77 2.12 1.76 7.71
CA ILE A 77 1.66 0.36 7.76
C ILE A 77 0.28 0.26 8.41
N LEU A 78 -0.64 -0.42 7.74
CA LEU A 78 -1.99 -0.70 8.21
C LEU A 78 -2.33 -2.18 8.04
N THR A 79 -2.59 -2.89 9.13
CA THR A 79 -3.09 -4.27 9.10
C THR A 79 -4.62 -4.25 9.00
N LEU A 80 -5.16 -4.83 7.93
CA LEU A 80 -6.61 -4.84 7.71
C LEU A 80 -7.32 -5.85 8.63
N PRO A 81 -8.51 -5.50 9.16
CA PRO A 81 -9.45 -6.46 9.71
C PRO A 81 -9.73 -7.58 8.71
N GLU A 82 -9.85 -8.83 9.18
CA GLU A 82 -10.02 -10.00 8.30
C GLU A 82 -11.23 -9.88 7.37
N GLU A 83 -12.33 -9.33 7.88
CA GLU A 83 -13.56 -9.08 7.13
C GLU A 83 -13.38 -8.09 5.96
N MET A 84 -12.42 -7.17 6.04
CA MET A 84 -12.16 -6.16 5.01
C MET A 84 -11.18 -6.64 3.94
N ARG A 85 -10.39 -7.69 4.22
CA ARG A 85 -9.35 -8.18 3.30
C ARG A 85 -9.91 -8.59 1.93
N PRO A 86 -11.01 -9.36 1.82
CA PRO A 86 -11.55 -9.74 0.52
C PRO A 86 -11.99 -8.54 -0.31
N TYR A 87 -12.62 -7.55 0.33
CA TYR A 87 -13.09 -6.34 -0.33
C TYR A 87 -11.94 -5.48 -0.86
N ILE A 88 -10.93 -5.18 -0.02
CA ILE A 88 -9.75 -4.42 -0.43
C ILE A 88 -8.98 -5.16 -1.53
N GLN A 89 -8.86 -6.48 -1.42
CA GLN A 89 -8.19 -7.29 -2.44
C GLN A 89 -8.94 -7.25 -3.77
N SER A 90 -10.28 -7.33 -3.77
CA SER A 90 -11.09 -7.17 -4.99
C SER A 90 -10.84 -5.83 -5.64
N LEU A 91 -10.88 -4.72 -4.88
CA LEU A 91 -10.61 -3.39 -5.43
C LEU A 91 -9.24 -3.30 -6.10
N LEU A 92 -8.20 -3.83 -5.47
CA LEU A 92 -6.85 -3.84 -6.03
C LEU A 92 -6.76 -4.68 -7.32
N GLN A 93 -7.44 -5.83 -7.36
CA GLN A 93 -7.51 -6.69 -8.55
C GLN A 93 -8.30 -6.02 -9.69
N ASP A 94 -9.39 -5.35 -9.36
CA ASP A 94 -10.24 -4.65 -10.31
C ASP A 94 -9.52 -3.44 -10.91
N ILE A 95 -8.79 -2.66 -10.10
CA ILE A 95 -7.90 -1.60 -10.58
C ILE A 95 -6.88 -2.17 -11.56
N ALA A 96 -6.19 -3.25 -11.19
CA ALA A 96 -5.21 -3.90 -12.07
C ALA A 96 -5.86 -4.36 -13.38
N SER A 97 -7.06 -4.94 -13.31
CA SER A 97 -7.82 -5.40 -14.48
C SER A 97 -8.15 -4.26 -15.45
N GLU A 98 -8.62 -3.11 -14.95
CA GLU A 98 -8.88 -1.93 -15.79
C GLU A 98 -7.61 -1.47 -16.53
N LEU A 99 -6.47 -1.44 -15.82
CA LEU A 99 -5.19 -0.97 -16.38
C LEU A 99 -4.57 -1.96 -17.38
N ILE A 100 -4.84 -3.25 -17.22
CA ILE A 100 -4.39 -4.32 -18.13
C ILE A 100 -5.23 -4.34 -19.40
N HIS A 101 -6.57 -4.37 -19.26
CA HIS A 101 -7.46 -4.59 -20.39
C HIS A 101 -7.81 -3.32 -21.16
N LYS A 102 -7.71 -2.14 -20.52
CA LYS A 102 -7.90 -0.83 -21.14
C LYS A 102 -9.18 -0.70 -21.99
N LYS A 103 -10.29 -1.22 -21.48
CA LYS A 103 -11.62 -1.06 -22.10
C LYS A 103 -12.00 0.43 -22.21
N PRO A 104 -12.95 0.82 -23.08
CA PRO A 104 -13.43 2.20 -23.11
C PRO A 104 -13.80 2.69 -21.70
N GLY A 105 -13.23 3.83 -21.29
CA GLY A 105 -13.44 4.40 -19.95
C GLY A 105 -12.54 3.84 -18.84
N TYR A 106 -11.58 2.95 -19.13
CA TYR A 106 -10.77 2.26 -18.13
C TYR A 106 -10.07 3.22 -17.14
N LEU A 107 -9.59 4.38 -17.59
CA LEU A 107 -8.85 5.31 -16.74
C LEU A 107 -9.77 5.92 -15.67
N LEU A 108 -10.97 6.35 -16.07
CA LEU A 108 -11.98 6.84 -15.13
C LEU A 108 -12.43 5.73 -14.16
N ALA A 109 -12.62 4.52 -14.68
CA ALA A 109 -12.99 3.36 -13.87
C ALA A 109 -11.90 3.00 -12.85
N ALA A 110 -10.62 3.04 -13.25
CA ALA A 110 -9.48 2.79 -12.37
C ALA A 110 -9.34 3.89 -11.31
N MET A 111 -9.44 5.18 -11.68
CA MET A 111 -9.38 6.29 -10.73
C MET A 111 -10.55 6.27 -9.73
N THR A 112 -11.75 5.90 -10.17
CA THR A 112 -12.92 5.76 -9.29
C THR A 112 -12.72 4.66 -8.25
N LYS A 113 -12.28 3.47 -8.69
CA LYS A 113 -11.97 2.36 -7.78
C LYS A 113 -10.79 2.67 -6.85
N LEU A 114 -9.80 3.42 -7.33
CA LEU A 114 -8.69 3.88 -6.49
C LEU A 114 -9.15 4.85 -5.41
N ALA A 115 -10.04 5.80 -5.74
CA ALA A 115 -10.65 6.67 -4.75
C ALA A 115 -11.49 5.88 -3.73
N GLU A 116 -12.27 4.90 -4.18
CA GLU A 116 -13.02 3.99 -3.31
C GLU A 116 -12.10 3.21 -2.35
N PHE A 117 -10.96 2.71 -2.84
CA PHE A 117 -9.93 2.07 -2.02
C PHE A 117 -9.42 3.01 -0.91
N PHE A 118 -9.07 4.25 -1.24
CA PHE A 118 -8.60 5.20 -0.25
C PHE A 118 -9.67 5.57 0.78
N ILE A 119 -10.92 5.76 0.35
CA ILE A 119 -12.05 6.01 1.25
C ILE A 119 -12.27 4.83 2.20
N ALA A 120 -12.20 3.60 1.70
CA ALA A 120 -12.33 2.40 2.52
C ALA A 120 -11.22 2.33 3.57
N VAL A 121 -9.97 2.58 3.18
CA VAL A 121 -8.82 2.62 4.09
C VAL A 121 -8.99 3.68 5.18
N LEU A 122 -9.49 4.87 4.85
CA LEU A 122 -9.75 5.91 5.84
C LEU A 122 -10.77 5.51 6.88
N ARG A 123 -11.86 4.88 6.46
CA ARG A 123 -12.93 4.44 7.36
C ARG A 123 -12.50 3.33 8.32
N LEU A 124 -11.36 2.69 8.06
CA LEU A 124 -10.76 1.68 8.94
C LEU A 124 -9.81 2.27 9.97
N GLN A 125 -9.43 3.54 9.85
CA GLN A 125 -8.62 4.18 10.87
C GLN A 125 -9.51 4.43 12.10
N PRO A 126 -9.11 3.97 13.30
CA PRO A 126 -9.80 4.36 14.53
C PRO A 126 -9.69 5.87 14.71
N GLU A 127 -10.70 6.49 15.33
CA GLU A 127 -10.58 7.88 15.76
C GLU A 127 -9.58 7.97 16.93
N GLY A 128 -8.29 8.09 16.61
CA GLY A 128 -7.21 8.22 17.60
C GLY A 128 -5.82 7.83 17.08
N PRO A 129 -4.73 8.26 17.75
CA PRO A 129 -3.37 8.05 17.27
C PRO A 129 -3.01 6.55 17.23
N VAL A 130 -2.69 6.06 16.04
CA VAL A 130 -2.27 4.68 15.79
C VAL A 130 -0.86 4.47 16.34
N VAL A 131 -0.75 3.81 17.50
CA VAL A 131 0.55 3.36 18.03
C VAL A 131 0.91 2.04 17.35
N SER A 132 1.56 2.10 16.19
CA SER A 132 2.27 0.94 15.65
C SER A 132 3.51 0.68 16.49
N SER A 133 3.54 -0.43 17.25
CA SER A 133 4.72 -0.81 18.05
C SER A 133 5.84 -1.34 17.14
N PRO A 134 7.02 -0.70 17.08
CA PRO A 134 8.12 -1.22 16.28
C PRO A 134 8.70 -2.48 16.92
N ALA A 135 8.89 -3.53 16.13
CA ALA A 135 9.63 -4.71 16.56
C ALA A 135 11.13 -4.35 16.66
N ARG A 136 11.69 -4.39 17.87
CA ARG A 136 13.14 -4.23 18.08
C ARG A 136 13.83 -5.53 17.67
N HIS A 137 14.46 -5.56 16.50
CA HIS A 137 15.44 -6.58 16.19
C HIS A 137 16.68 -6.01 15.52
N SER A 138 17.84 -6.38 16.06
CA SER A 138 19.17 -6.02 15.59
C SER A 138 19.54 -6.76 14.30
N ASN A 139 20.07 -6.00 13.35
CA ASN A 139 20.54 -6.37 12.01
C ASN A 139 21.16 -7.76 11.85
N PRO A 140 20.79 -8.49 10.78
CA PRO A 140 21.78 -9.20 9.97
C PRO A 140 21.69 -8.85 8.48
N ASN A 141 22.86 -8.55 7.90
CA ASN A 141 23.21 -8.37 6.49
C ASN A 141 22.13 -8.64 5.42
N ILE A 142 21.67 -7.59 4.74
CA ILE A 142 20.67 -7.67 3.66
C ILE A 142 21.37 -7.55 2.28
N LYS A 143 21.27 -8.61 1.46
CA LYS A 143 21.68 -8.62 0.05
C LYS A 143 20.67 -7.87 -0.83
N ARG A 144 21.17 -7.04 -1.75
CA ARG A 144 20.41 -6.28 -2.76
C ARG A 144 19.67 -7.22 -3.72
N SER A 145 18.37 -7.01 -3.91
CA SER A 145 17.61 -7.55 -5.04
C SER A 145 16.69 -6.46 -5.58
N MET A 146 16.84 -6.15 -6.87
CA MET A 146 16.18 -5.08 -7.60
C MET A 146 15.26 -5.74 -8.63
N LYS A 147 13.95 -5.44 -8.61
CA LYS A 147 13.02 -5.78 -9.70
C LYS A 147 11.99 -4.65 -9.90
N TRP A 148 11.81 -4.26 -11.16
CA TRP A 148 11.02 -3.13 -11.64
C TRP A 148 9.54 -3.47 -11.95
N ARG A 149 8.72 -2.41 -12.14
CA ARG A 149 7.57 -2.22 -13.09
C ARG A 149 6.15 -2.13 -12.52
N THR A 150 5.59 -0.92 -12.46
CA THR A 150 4.71 -0.26 -13.47
C THR A 150 4.12 0.97 -12.77
N ILE A 151 4.20 2.14 -13.41
CA ILE A 151 3.84 3.44 -12.84
C ILE A 151 2.51 3.84 -13.46
N LEU A 152 1.51 4.17 -12.62
CA LEU A 152 0.39 5.04 -12.98
C LEU A 152 0.80 6.47 -12.69
#